data_AF-A0A7V8E6W1-F1
#
_entry.id   AF-A0A7V8E6W1-F1
#
_cell.length_a   1.000
_cell.length_b   1.000
_cell.length_c   1.000
_cell.angle_alpha   90.00
_cell.angle_beta   90.00
_cell.angle_gamma   90.00
#
_symmetry.space_group_name_H-M   'P 1'
#
loop_
_entity.id
_entity.type
_entity.pdbx_description
1 polymer ?
#
loop_
_entity_poly.entity_id
_entity_poly.type
_entity_poly.pdbx_seq_one_letter_code
_entity_poly.pdbx_strand_id
1 'polypeptide(L)'
;MADATKNVELKYYKPGQGTWARWTAGVLLALLVLFGSHSLYLFPGMNKYAGAQAQVQGRTWWGYQIMKILPGIKEGLTVGLVISSLVFLAGCLGVYLFVVNHKRLADFLIDTEAEMHRVSWPQRHEFVGSSIVVFVSIAIIGTFVTVVDVVLRALLLKTGLLGG
;
A
#
# COMPACT_ATOMS: atom_id res chain seq x y z
N MET A 1 -47.16 -13.31 23.89
CA MET A 1 -46.31 -12.26 23.32
C MET A 1 -44.89 -12.53 23.78
N ALA A 2 -44.15 -13.37 23.05
CA ALA A 2 -42.74 -13.64 23.32
C ALA A 2 -41.98 -13.08 22.11
N ASP A 3 -41.35 -11.95 22.36
CA ASP A 3 -40.62 -11.16 21.40
C ASP A 3 -39.44 -11.94 20.83
N ALA A 4 -39.29 -11.81 19.52
CA ALA A 4 -38.31 -12.49 18.73
C ALA A 4 -36.93 -11.93 19.04
N THR A 5 -36.18 -12.61 19.92
CA THR A 5 -34.72 -12.51 19.96
C THR A 5 -34.15 -13.07 18.65
N LYS A 6 -34.26 -12.27 17.58
CA LYS A 6 -33.49 -12.46 16.35
C LYS A 6 -32.04 -12.24 16.73
N ASN A 7 -31.39 -13.31 17.16
CA ASN A 7 -29.94 -13.39 17.23
C ASN A 7 -29.44 -12.99 15.84
N VAL A 8 -28.80 -11.83 15.74
CA VAL A 8 -28.06 -11.43 14.54
C VAL A 8 -26.85 -12.36 14.51
N GLU A 9 -27.06 -13.60 14.09
CA GLU A 9 -25.95 -14.47 13.73
C GLU A 9 -25.28 -13.81 12.53
N LEU A 10 -24.10 -13.25 12.76
CA LEU A 10 -23.18 -12.85 11.71
C LEU A 10 -22.77 -14.13 10.97
N LYS A 11 -23.61 -14.55 10.02
CA LYS A 11 -23.46 -15.81 9.29
C LYS A 11 -22.21 -15.73 8.44
N TYR A 12 -21.14 -16.35 8.94
CA TYR A 12 -19.86 -16.43 8.26
C TYR A 12 -20.01 -17.18 6.92
N TYR A 13 -19.56 -16.58 5.82
CA TYR A 13 -19.67 -17.17 4.49
C TYR A 13 -18.62 -18.28 4.29
N LYS A 14 -19.08 -19.54 4.21
CA LYS A 14 -18.26 -20.77 4.05
C LYS A 14 -17.06 -20.82 5.03
N PRO A 15 -17.29 -21.12 6.32
CA PRO A 15 -16.20 -21.25 7.28
C PRO A 15 -15.27 -22.40 6.89
N GLY A 16 -13.95 -22.15 6.93
CA GLY A 16 -12.90 -23.17 6.73
C GLY A 16 -12.29 -23.28 5.34
N GLN A 17 -12.81 -22.59 4.32
CA GLN A 17 -12.25 -22.59 2.96
C GLN A 17 -11.75 -21.21 2.54
N GLY A 18 -10.61 -21.16 1.84
CA GLY A 18 -10.02 -19.90 1.37
C GLY A 18 -9.44 -19.03 2.48
N THR A 19 -9.11 -19.63 3.63
CA THR A 19 -8.73 -18.91 4.84
C THR A 19 -7.45 -18.10 4.60
N TRP A 20 -6.44 -18.70 3.98
CA TRP A 20 -5.18 -18.03 3.69
C TRP A 20 -5.32 -16.90 2.67
N ALA A 21 -6.11 -17.10 1.60
CA ALA A 21 -6.39 -16.04 0.63
C ALA A 21 -7.14 -14.84 1.26
N ARG A 22 -8.08 -15.08 2.18
CA ARG A 22 -8.81 -14.01 2.88
C ARG A 22 -7.93 -13.24 3.86
N TRP A 23 -7.09 -13.94 4.64
CA TRP A 23 -6.16 -13.28 5.56
C TRP A 23 -5.11 -12.45 4.80
N THR A 24 -4.55 -12.98 3.72
CA THR A 24 -3.58 -12.24 2.90
C THR A 24 -4.20 -11.01 2.25
N ALA A 25 -5.38 -11.12 1.65
CA ALA A 25 -6.11 -9.97 1.12
C ALA A 25 -6.45 -8.93 2.20
N GLY A 26 -6.91 -9.39 3.36
CA GLY A 26 -7.20 -8.53 4.52
C GLY A 26 -5.96 -7.79 5.04
N VAL A 27 -4.83 -8.49 5.17
CA VAL A 27 -3.56 -7.90 5.62
C VAL A 27 -3.02 -6.90 4.61
N LEU A 28 -3.05 -7.21 3.31
CA LEU A 28 -2.61 -6.27 2.26
C LEU A 28 -3.46 -5.00 2.25
N LEU A 29 -4.78 -5.14 2.36
CA LEU A 29 -5.68 -4.00 2.46
C LEU A 29 -5.50 -3.22 3.76
N ALA A 30 -5.23 -3.91 4.89
CA ALA A 30 -4.92 -3.25 6.15
C ALA A 30 -3.59 -2.47 6.08
N LEU A 31 -2.56 -3.02 5.43
CA LEU A 31 -1.30 -2.32 5.16
C LEU A 31 -1.50 -1.12 4.23
N LEU A 32 -2.40 -1.21 3.23
CA LEU A 32 -2.79 -0.09 2.39
C LEU A 32 -3.48 1.01 3.21
N VAL A 33 -4.39 0.64 4.13
CA VAL A 33 -5.06 1.59 5.04
C VAL A 33 -4.06 2.20 6.02
N LEU A 34 -3.09 1.44 6.53
CA LEU A 34 -1.97 1.94 7.34
C LEU A 34 -1.13 2.94 6.54
N PHE A 35 -0.75 2.59 5.31
CA PHE A 35 0.01 3.47 4.43
C PHE A 35 -0.77 4.74 4.07
N GLY A 36 -2.07 4.61 3.80
CA GLY A 36 -2.97 5.75 3.55
C GLY A 36 -3.09 6.66 4.77
N SER A 37 -3.23 6.10 5.97
CA SER A 37 -3.27 6.84 7.23
C SER A 37 -1.92 7.52 7.53
N HIS A 38 -0.80 6.82 7.31
CA HIS A 38 0.55 7.35 7.49
C HIS A 38 0.91 8.43 6.47
N SER A 39 0.51 8.27 5.21
CA SER A 39 0.64 9.27 4.14
C SER A 39 -0.18 10.52 4.43
N LEU A 40 -1.38 10.36 4.98
CA LEU A 40 -2.23 11.46 5.42
C LEU A 40 -1.64 12.21 6.62
N TYR A 41 -1.05 11.50 7.57
CA TYR A 41 -0.32 12.09 8.70
C TYR A 41 0.90 12.90 8.24
N LEU A 42 1.67 12.40 7.27
CA LEU A 42 2.86 13.06 6.74
C LEU A 42 2.56 14.19 5.74
N PHE A 43 1.32 14.31 5.25
CA PHE A 43 0.97 15.36 4.30
C PHE A 43 1.32 16.73 4.90
N PRO A 44 2.19 17.53 4.26
CA PRO A 44 2.71 18.78 4.81
C PRO A 44 1.62 19.79 5.19
N GLY A 45 0.41 19.63 4.65
CA GLY A 45 -0.75 20.43 5.05
C GLY A 45 -1.26 20.15 6.46
N MET A 46 -1.19 18.91 6.98
CA MET A 46 -1.77 18.53 8.28
C MET A 46 -0.82 18.75 9.46
N ASN A 47 0.47 18.44 9.30
CA ASN A 47 1.49 18.68 10.34
C ASN A 47 1.85 20.17 10.49
N LYS A 48 1.54 21.01 9.50
CA LYS A 48 1.62 22.48 9.60
C LYS A 48 0.60 23.09 10.57
N TYR A 49 -0.37 22.32 11.08
CA TYR A 49 -1.29 22.77 12.13
C TYR A 49 -0.83 22.40 13.56
N ALA A 50 0.31 21.71 13.71
CA ALA A 50 0.87 21.31 15.01
C ALA A 50 2.05 22.19 15.48
N GLY A 51 2.54 23.11 14.63
CA GLY A 51 3.58 24.07 14.99
C GLY A 51 3.09 25.48 14.73
N ALA A 52 3.07 26.31 15.76
CA ALA A 52 2.57 27.68 15.76
C ALA A 52 3.23 28.68 14.78
N GLN A 53 4.04 28.27 13.79
CA GLN A 53 4.70 29.18 12.85
C GLN A 53 4.98 28.57 11.45
N ALA A 54 4.02 27.93 10.80
CA ALA A 54 4.14 27.64 9.37
C ALA A 54 3.44 28.75 8.56
N GLN A 55 4.25 29.72 8.12
CA GLN A 55 3.86 30.82 7.24
C GLN A 55 2.79 30.44 6.18
N VAL A 56 1.82 31.35 6.11
CA VAL A 56 0.72 31.60 5.18
C VAL A 56 1.06 31.38 3.68
N GLN A 57 1.41 30.17 3.26
CA GLN A 57 1.63 29.86 1.84
C GLN A 57 1.09 28.48 1.49
N GLY A 58 -0.19 28.44 1.08
CA GLY A 58 -0.88 27.23 0.63
C GLY A 58 -2.15 26.91 1.42
N ARG A 59 -3.08 27.86 1.50
CA ARG A 59 -4.38 27.71 2.19
C ARG A 59 -5.29 26.74 1.41
N THR A 60 -5.33 25.46 1.76
CA THR A 60 -6.36 24.53 1.26
C THR A 60 -7.71 24.88 1.90
N TRP A 61 -8.70 25.28 1.10
CA TRP A 61 -10.05 25.72 1.53
C TRP A 61 -10.74 24.76 2.51
N TRP A 62 -10.51 23.46 2.37
CA TRP A 62 -11.07 22.40 3.20
C TRP A 62 -10.55 22.39 4.66
N GLY A 63 -9.28 22.74 4.89
CA GLY A 63 -8.68 22.70 6.24
C GLY A 63 -9.29 23.75 7.19
N TYR A 64 -9.67 24.91 6.66
CA TYR A 64 -10.29 25.98 7.43
C TYR A 64 -11.74 25.65 7.85
N GLN A 65 -12.46 24.88 7.03
CA GLN A 65 -13.83 24.46 7.34
C GLN A 65 -13.85 23.43 8.48
N ILE A 66 -12.90 22.49 8.49
CA ILE A 66 -12.81 21.43 9.50
C ILE A 66 -12.47 22.01 10.88
N MET A 67 -11.57 23.00 10.94
CA MET A 67 -11.18 23.68 12.20
C MET A 67 -12.35 24.43 12.85
N LYS A 68 -13.37 24.82 12.08
CA LYS A 68 -14.53 25.58 12.56
C LYS A 68 -15.57 24.71 13.28
N ILE A 69 -15.49 23.38 13.14
CA ILE A 69 -16.50 22.43 13.65
C ILE A 69 -16.16 21.93 15.07
N LEU A 70 -14.91 21.99 15.53
CA LEU A 70 -14.51 21.58 16.88
C LEU A 70 -13.82 22.72 17.65
N PRO A 71 -14.56 23.54 18.40
CA PRO A 71 -13.98 24.51 19.31
C PRO A 71 -13.78 23.84 20.68
N GLY A 72 -12.59 23.30 20.98
CA GLY A 72 -12.35 22.84 22.35
C GLY A 72 -11.19 21.90 22.64
N ILE A 73 -10.44 21.40 21.66
CA ILE A 73 -9.31 20.51 21.94
C ILE A 73 -8.07 21.34 22.25
N LYS A 74 -7.84 21.57 23.54
CA LYS A 74 -6.66 22.24 24.08
C LYS A 74 -5.47 21.27 24.07
N GLU A 75 -4.37 21.71 23.47
CA GLU A 75 -2.96 21.31 23.67
C GLU A 75 -2.71 19.91 24.28
N GLY A 76 -2.38 18.93 23.44
CA GLY A 76 -1.81 17.64 23.86
C GLY A 76 -2.21 16.46 22.99
N LEU A 77 -3.35 16.55 22.31
CA LEU A 77 -3.81 15.53 21.37
C LEU A 77 -3.85 16.15 19.97
N THR A 78 -2.78 15.95 19.21
CA THR A 78 -2.66 16.41 17.81
C THR A 78 -3.93 16.03 17.07
N VAL A 79 -4.71 17.02 16.63
CA VAL A 79 -5.97 16.81 15.88
C VAL A 79 -5.75 15.89 14.68
N GLY A 80 -4.55 15.95 14.08
CA GLY A 80 -4.11 15.03 13.03
C GLY A 80 -3.99 13.56 13.46
N LEU A 81 -3.61 13.27 14.71
CA LEU A 81 -3.56 11.91 15.26
C LEU A 81 -4.96 11.34 15.47
N VAL A 82 -5.90 12.16 15.95
CA VAL A 82 -7.30 11.74 16.16
C VAL A 82 -7.97 11.42 14.82
N ILE A 83 -7.79 12.27 13.81
CA ILE A 83 -8.34 12.06 12.46
C ILE A 83 -7.70 10.82 11.82
N SER A 84 -6.38 10.68 11.89
CA SER A 84 -5.67 9.52 11.30
C SER A 84 -6.06 8.20 11.97
N SER A 85 -6.28 8.23 13.29
CA SER A 85 -6.74 7.06 14.05
C SER A 85 -8.19 6.69 13.72
N LEU A 86 -9.09 7.67 13.58
CA LEU A 86 -10.47 7.43 13.16
C LEU A 86 -10.56 6.85 11.75
N VAL A 87 -9.80 7.42 10.80
CA VAL A 87 -9.73 6.92 9.41
C VAL A 87 -9.12 5.53 9.37
N PHE A 88 -8.10 5.26 10.20
CA PHE A 88 -7.50 3.94 10.31
C PHE A 88 -8.49 2.90 10.81
N LEU A 89 -9.22 3.21 11.90
CA LEU A 89 -10.23 2.30 12.46
C LEU A 89 -11.40 2.06 11.50
N ALA A 90 -11.92 3.12 10.87
CA ALA A 90 -12.99 3.02 9.88
C ALA A 90 -12.54 2.23 8.64
N GLY A 91 -11.31 2.46 8.17
CA GLY A 91 -10.71 1.73 7.05
C GLY A 91 -10.51 0.24 7.38
N CYS A 92 -9.98 -0.08 8.56
CA CYS A 92 -9.79 -1.47 9.00
C CYS A 92 -11.12 -2.21 9.13
N LEU A 93 -12.16 -1.55 9.66
CA LEU A 93 -13.51 -2.11 9.74
C LEU A 93 -14.12 -2.30 8.34
N GLY A 94 -13.96 -1.31 7.45
CA GLY A 94 -14.41 -1.39 6.07
C GLY A 94 -13.77 -2.53 5.30
N VAL A 95 -12.45 -2.73 5.46
CA VAL A 95 -11.71 -3.87 4.88
C VAL A 95 -12.23 -5.19 5.41
N TYR A 96 -12.42 -5.31 6.73
CA TYR A 96 -12.96 -6.52 7.34
C TYR A 96 -14.35 -6.86 6.78
N LEU A 97 -15.25 -5.87 6.73
CA LEU A 97 -16.60 -6.06 6.19
C LEU A 97 -16.56 -6.38 4.70
N PHE A 98 -15.71 -5.74 3.91
CA PHE A 98 -15.63 -5.97 2.47
C PHE A 98 -15.09 -7.37 2.14
N VAL A 99 -14.03 -7.82 2.82
CA VAL A 99 -13.42 -9.14 2.58
C VAL A 99 -14.32 -10.28 3.09
N VAL A 100 -15.00 -10.09 4.23
CA VAL A 100 -15.82 -11.16 4.85
C VAL A 100 -17.25 -11.20 4.29
N ASN A 101 -17.88 -10.05 4.08
CA ASN A 101 -19.31 -9.99 3.70
C ASN A 101 -19.52 -10.12 2.18
N HIS A 102 -18.52 -9.82 1.36
CA HIS A 102 -18.68 -9.82 -0.09
C HIS A 102 -18.50 -11.22 -0.68
N LYS A 103 -19.62 -11.95 -0.82
CA LYS A 103 -19.68 -13.35 -1.29
C LYS A 103 -18.89 -13.59 -2.58
N ARG A 104 -19.00 -12.68 -3.56
CA ARG A 104 -18.36 -12.83 -4.88
C ARG A 104 -16.83 -12.79 -4.80
N LEU A 105 -16.28 -11.96 -3.92
CA LEU A 105 -14.83 -11.88 -3.68
C LEU A 105 -14.36 -13.09 -2.90
N ALA A 106 -15.15 -13.53 -1.92
CA ALA A 106 -14.83 -14.70 -1.13
C ALA A 106 -14.78 -15.98 -1.99
N ASP A 107 -15.73 -16.18 -2.91
CA ASP A 107 -15.69 -17.30 -3.86
C ASP A 107 -14.52 -17.17 -4.85
N PHE A 108 -14.26 -15.98 -5.39
CA PHE A 108 -13.10 -15.74 -6.27
C PHE A 108 -11.76 -16.06 -5.59
N LEU A 109 -11.58 -15.64 -4.33
CA LEU A 109 -10.38 -15.94 -3.56
C LEU A 109 -10.21 -17.43 -3.27
N ILE A 110 -11.32 -18.13 -2.99
CA ILE A 110 -11.31 -19.60 -2.81
C ILE A 110 -10.90 -20.29 -4.12
N ASP A 111 -11.50 -19.90 -5.24
CA ASP A 111 -11.22 -20.50 -6.54
C ASP A 111 -9.77 -20.22 -6.97
N THR A 112 -9.28 -19.01 -6.71
CA THR A 112 -7.87 -18.64 -6.97
C THR A 112 -6.91 -19.46 -6.12
N GLU A 113 -7.19 -19.64 -4.82
CA GLU A 113 -6.38 -20.50 -3.94
C GLU A 113 -6.34 -21.94 -4.44
N ALA A 114 -7.50 -22.49 -4.80
CA ALA A 114 -7.60 -23.85 -5.35
C ALA A 114 -6.84 -24.00 -6.66
N GLU A 115 -6.87 -23.00 -7.54
CA GLU A 115 -6.14 -23.01 -8.80
C GLU A 115 -4.62 -22.87 -8.57
N MET A 116 -4.20 -22.02 -7.63
CA MET A 116 -2.79 -21.87 -7.26
C MET A 116 -2.19 -23.16 -6.71
N HIS A 117 -2.97 -23.97 -5.99
CA HIS A 117 -2.54 -25.28 -5.51
C HIS A 117 -2.33 -26.32 -6.62
N ARG A 118 -2.92 -26.11 -7.79
CA ARG A 118 -2.73 -26.98 -8.96
C ARG A 118 -1.49 -26.61 -9.77
N VAL A 119 -0.96 -25.41 -9.58
CA VAL A 119 0.28 -24.98 -10.22
C VAL A 119 1.44 -25.69 -9.54
N SER A 120 2.01 -26.67 -10.23
CA SER A 120 3.27 -27.29 -9.83
C SER A 120 4.41 -26.33 -10.14
N TRP A 121 4.96 -25.71 -9.10
CA TRP A 121 6.12 -24.84 -9.25
C TRP A 121 7.35 -25.64 -9.69
N PRO A 122 8.15 -25.11 -10.62
CA PRO A 122 9.37 -25.77 -11.09
C PRO A 122 10.31 -26.02 -9.91
N GLN A 123 11.02 -27.14 -9.97
CA GLN A 123 11.98 -27.47 -8.92
C GLN A 123 13.10 -26.42 -8.86
N ARG A 124 13.68 -26.18 -7.67
CA ARG A 124 14.68 -25.13 -7.43
C ARG A 124 15.85 -25.16 -8.41
N HIS A 125 16.24 -26.34 -8.90
CA HIS A 125 17.34 -26.51 -9.85
C HIS A 125 17.01 -25.94 -11.24
N GLU A 126 15.77 -26.12 -11.72
CA GLU A 126 15.30 -25.59 -13.01
C GLU A 126 15.18 -24.06 -12.96
N PHE A 127 14.69 -23.52 -11.85
CA PHE A 127 14.55 -22.08 -11.65
C PHE A 127 15.91 -21.35 -11.65
N VAL A 128 16.91 -21.93 -10.99
CA VAL A 128 18.28 -21.38 -10.95
C VAL A 128 18.94 -21.48 -12.32
N GLY A 129 18.74 -22.60 -13.03
CA GLY A 129 19.24 -22.79 -14.39
C GLY A 129 18.67 -21.76 -15.39
N SER A 130 17.39 -21.40 -15.28
CA SER A 130 16.79 -20.38 -16.14
C SER A 130 17.25 -18.96 -15.76
N SER A 131 17.32 -18.65 -14.46
CA SER A 131 17.72 -17.32 -13.98
C SER A 131 19.19 -16.99 -14.27
N ILE A 132 20.11 -17.97 -14.17
CA ILE A 132 21.53 -17.72 -14.39
C ILE A 132 21.82 -17.27 -15.83
N VAL A 133 21.11 -17.81 -16.82
CA VAL A 133 21.24 -17.40 -18.23
C VAL A 133 20.85 -15.93 -18.40
N VAL A 134 19.76 -15.50 -17.75
CA VAL A 134 19.33 -14.10 -17.76
C VAL A 134 20.37 -13.20 -17.09
N PHE A 135 20.90 -13.60 -15.94
CA PHE A 135 21.96 -12.86 -15.26
C PHE A 135 23.21 -12.68 -16.12
N VAL A 136 23.66 -13.74 -16.79
CA VAL A 136 24.80 -13.68 -17.71
C VAL A 136 24.50 -12.75 -18.89
N SER A 137 23.29 -12.82 -19.45
CA SER A 137 22.87 -11.95 -20.56
C SER A 137 22.88 -10.47 -20.16
N ILE A 138 22.34 -10.14 -18.98
CA ILE A 138 22.36 -8.78 -18.44
C ILE A 138 23.80 -8.33 -18.16
N ALA A 139 24.66 -9.20 -17.65
CA ALA A 139 26.07 -8.87 -17.39
C ALA A 139 26.85 -8.56 -18.68
N ILE A 140 26.63 -9.33 -19.75
CA ILE A 140 27.26 -9.08 -21.07
C ILE A 140 26.79 -7.74 -21.63
N ILE A 141 25.47 -7.49 -21.65
CA ILE A 141 24.91 -6.24 -22.16
C ILE A 141 25.38 -5.06 -21.32
N GLY A 142 25.34 -5.18 -19.98
CA GLY A 142 25.82 -4.13 -19.08
C GLY A 142 27.30 -3.81 -19.26
N THR A 143 28.13 -4.83 -19.48
CA THR A 143 29.56 -4.64 -19.78
C THR A 143 29.75 -3.93 -21.12
N PHE A 144 29.03 -4.36 -22.17
CA PHE A 144 29.09 -3.73 -23.48
C PHE A 144 28.69 -2.24 -23.42
N VAL A 145 27.57 -1.93 -22.77
CA VAL A 145 27.12 -0.54 -22.59
C VAL A 145 28.16 0.26 -21.83
N THR A 146 28.74 -0.29 -20.75
CA THR A 146 29.80 0.38 -19.99
C THR A 146 31.03 0.69 -20.86
N VAL A 147 31.45 -0.24 -21.71
CA VAL A 147 32.58 -0.03 -22.63
C VAL A 147 32.25 1.08 -23.63
N VAL A 148 31.07 1.04 -24.24
CA VAL A 148 30.61 2.06 -25.18
C VAL A 148 30.56 3.43 -24.51
N ASP A 149 30.01 3.52 -23.31
CA ASP A 149 29.91 4.77 -22.54
C ASP A 149 31.30 5.34 -22.22
N VAL A 150 32.25 4.49 -21.83
CA VAL A 150 33.64 4.92 -21.55
C VAL A 150 34.34 5.41 -22.82
N VAL A 151 34.18 4.70 -23.93
CA VAL A 151 34.78 5.08 -25.22
C VAL A 151 34.18 6.38 -25.73
N LEU A 152 32.85 6.50 -25.73
CA LEU A 152 32.14 7.72 -26.13
C LEU A 152 32.55 8.90 -25.24
N ARG A 153 32.61 8.71 -23.92
CA ARG A 153 33.07 9.74 -22.99
C ARG A 153 34.51 10.16 -23.31
N ALA A 154 35.42 9.22 -23.56
CA ALA A 154 36.81 9.54 -23.89
C ALA A 154 36.94 10.28 -25.22
N LEU A 155 36.15 9.92 -26.23
CA LEU A 155 36.13 10.60 -27.53
C LEU A 155 35.55 12.02 -27.42
N LEU A 156 34.43 12.18 -26.71
CA LEU A 156 33.79 13.48 -26.50
C LEU A 156 34.66 14.45 -25.68
N LEU A 157 35.44 13.93 -24.72
CA LEU A 157 36.43 14.73 -23.99
C LEU A 157 37.58 15.18 -24.89
N LYS A 158 38.02 14.31 -25.82
CA LYS A 158 39.08 14.65 -26.79
C LYS A 158 38.63 15.66 -27.84
N THR A 159 37.35 15.65 -28.24
CA THR A 159 36.81 16.62 -29.21
C THR A 159 36.43 17.97 -28.58
N GLY A 160 36.69 18.16 -27.28
CA GLY A 160 36.46 19.42 -26.57
C GLY A 160 34.99 19.76 -26.34
N LEU A 161 34.05 18.86 -26.67
CA LEU A 161 32.62 19.12 -26.60
C LEU A 161 32.07 19.08 -25.15
N LEU A 162 32.76 18.41 -24.23
CA LEU A 162 32.42 18.30 -22.80
C LEU A 162 33.42 19.04 -21.88
N GLY A 163 34.39 19.76 -22.46
CA GLY A 163 35.39 20.54 -21.73
C GLY A 163 35.04 22.02 -21.75
N GLY A 164 34.01 22.39 -20.98
CA GLY A 164 33.60 23.75 -20.66
C GLY A 164 33.16 23.81 -19.20
#